data_AF-A0A163AD83-F1
#
_entry.id   AF-A0A163AD83-F1
#
_cell.length_a   1.000
_cell.length_b   1.000
_cell.length_c   1.000
_cell.angle_alpha   90.00
_cell.angle_beta   90.00
_cell.angle_gamma   90.00
#
_symmetry.space_group_name_H-M   'P 1'
#
loop_
_entity.id
_entity.type
_entity.pdbx_description
1 polymer ?
#
loop_
_entity_poly.entity_id
_entity_poly.type
_entity_poly.pdbx_seq_one_letter_code
_entity_poly.pdbx_strand_id
1 'polypeptide(L)'
;MKKLLLVFNFLIILLFQNFSSGQIPYQTNKYLEEARKNKFVNFEKAVHNYEKSIAYFTYKKDTLNLINSIHELSELYGHNLNYGKSYDGYWKALFLAEESNDEFSKSRVYQSLGWLYSFYNRNKKALENFDKALDISKKLYLKKEIDEGYLISDYFSKANFYRYNRDFETARKYVDSCFIYFKSKNNQTQNYFLESERGFLLAIDGQFDTSEKILNESYTYFKENNESYLVIVHYFFAQLYQIKGALKKSKYHYLKSLELSSKYNSHMNYQIINHKELSTIYYDSKEYKDAFFHINKAIGLENKIFGINSKNNEYLFEIKDKYRLQKTEQEQILKEQRLLKLEHKQKLSRLRSILLFITLFFLIIFGFMVFKNLKRRHKREKILLKQKQKIKLKENKKAIDLKNKELAKSALQLIEKDEFIAGLKNALTENKEELNSTTINKVIKSIQSGVGSNWKEFEARFIDINQDFYKNIKQDFPPLTQTDLKICALIKLNFSSKDMSSLLGISIESVHTSRYRLRKKLKLDRNDNLVEFVSKY
;
A
#
# COMPACT_ATOMS: atom_id res chain seq x y z
N MET A 1 63.99 0.84 24.08
CA MET A 1 62.81 1.06 23.20
C MET A 1 63.10 1.04 21.69
N LYS A 2 64.25 1.54 21.18
CA LYS A 2 64.54 1.51 19.72
C LYS A 2 64.78 0.12 19.09
N LYS A 3 65.23 -0.89 19.86
CA LYS A 3 65.40 -2.28 19.35
C LYS A 3 64.10 -3.09 19.29
N LEU A 4 63.06 -2.74 20.05
CA LEU A 4 61.78 -3.44 20.01
C LEU A 4 60.90 -3.01 18.82
N LEU A 5 61.01 -1.74 18.40
CA LEU A 5 60.26 -1.20 17.25
C LEU A 5 60.77 -1.75 15.89
N LEU A 6 62.06 -2.08 15.79
CA LEU A 6 62.65 -2.62 14.57
C LEU A 6 62.24 -4.08 14.31
N VAL A 7 62.08 -4.88 15.38
CA VAL A 7 61.61 -6.26 15.28
C VAL A 7 60.11 -6.31 14.93
N PHE A 8 59.32 -5.34 15.40
CA PHE A 8 57.89 -5.27 15.08
C PHE A 8 57.62 -4.83 13.63
N ASN A 9 58.43 -3.92 13.07
CA ASN A 9 58.33 -3.54 11.65
C ASN A 9 58.84 -4.62 10.70
N PHE A 10 59.80 -5.45 11.11
CA PHE A 10 60.27 -6.58 10.27
C PHE A 10 59.26 -7.73 10.23
N LEU A 11 58.49 -7.95 11.30
CA LEU A 11 57.41 -8.95 11.32
C LEU A 11 56.19 -8.55 10.49
N ILE A 12 55.88 -7.25 10.41
CA ILE A 12 54.77 -6.74 9.59
C ILE A 12 55.11 -6.85 8.09
N ILE A 13 56.37 -6.66 7.70
CA ILE A 13 56.79 -6.81 6.29
C ILE A 13 56.82 -8.28 5.84
N LEU A 14 57.12 -9.23 6.75
CA LEU A 14 57.03 -10.67 6.46
C LEU A 14 55.60 -11.23 6.43
N LEU A 15 54.64 -10.56 7.07
CA LEU A 15 53.21 -10.92 6.99
C LEU A 15 52.53 -10.42 5.70
N PHE A 16 53.14 -9.48 4.97
CA PHE A 16 52.61 -8.94 3.71
C PHE A 16 53.31 -9.46 2.44
N GLN A 17 54.32 -10.33 2.55
CA GLN A 17 54.99 -10.93 1.38
C GLN A 17 54.50 -12.34 0.99
N ASN A 18 53.43 -12.85 1.62
CA ASN A 18 52.88 -14.19 1.34
C ASN A 18 51.44 -14.19 0.80
N PHE A 19 50.97 -13.13 0.15
CA PHE A 19 49.65 -13.12 -0.49
C PHE A 19 49.72 -12.74 -1.98
N SER A 20 50.21 -13.69 -2.77
CA SER A 20 49.68 -13.88 -4.13
C SER A 20 49.68 -15.35 -4.55
N SER A 21 49.51 -16.27 -3.60
CA SER A 21 48.96 -17.58 -3.94
C SER A 21 47.46 -17.40 -4.11
N GLY A 22 46.97 -17.52 -5.35
CA GLY A 22 45.53 -17.65 -5.58
C GLY A 22 45.00 -18.72 -4.63
N GLN A 23 44.02 -18.37 -3.79
CA GLN A 23 43.46 -19.27 -2.80
C GLN A 23 42.99 -20.55 -3.51
N ILE A 24 43.39 -21.74 -3.04
CA ILE A 24 42.86 -22.99 -3.60
C ILE A 24 41.36 -22.99 -3.27
N PRO A 25 40.47 -22.84 -4.27
CA PRO A 25 39.08 -22.52 -4.00
C PRO A 25 38.31 -23.74 -3.48
N TYR A 26 38.83 -24.96 -3.65
CA TYR A 26 38.13 -26.17 -3.25
C TYR A 26 38.96 -27.01 -2.29
N GLN A 27 38.32 -27.43 -1.21
CA GLN A 27 38.81 -28.44 -0.30
C GLN A 27 38.40 -29.83 -0.81
N THR A 28 39.01 -30.86 -0.24
CA THR A 28 38.77 -32.24 -0.61
C THR A 28 38.20 -33.03 0.56
N ASN A 29 37.61 -34.19 0.26
CA ASN A 29 37.27 -35.20 1.24
C ASN A 29 37.61 -36.58 0.66
N LYS A 30 37.64 -37.61 1.51
CA LYS A 30 37.97 -38.98 1.09
C LYS A 30 37.09 -39.47 -0.06
N TYR A 31 35.80 -39.14 -0.08
CA TYR A 31 34.90 -39.55 -1.15
C TYR A 31 35.23 -38.82 -2.47
N LEU A 32 35.53 -37.53 -2.44
CA LEU A 32 35.91 -36.77 -3.62
C LEU A 32 37.23 -37.27 -4.22
N GLU A 33 38.22 -37.60 -3.39
CA GLU A 33 39.48 -38.20 -3.85
C GLU A 33 39.26 -39.57 -4.48
N GLU A 34 38.47 -40.43 -3.83
CA GLU A 34 38.12 -41.73 -4.39
C GLU A 34 37.32 -41.59 -5.70
N ALA A 35 36.40 -40.62 -5.78
CA ALA A 35 35.67 -40.34 -7.02
C ALA A 35 36.62 -39.96 -8.16
N ARG A 36 37.55 -39.03 -7.90
CA ARG A 36 38.56 -38.58 -8.87
C ARG A 36 39.52 -39.69 -9.30
N LYS A 37 39.90 -40.60 -8.40
CA LYS A 37 40.72 -41.79 -8.75
C LYS A 37 39.97 -42.76 -9.67
N ASN A 38 38.67 -42.92 -9.46
CA ASN A 38 37.87 -43.89 -10.21
C ASN A 38 37.24 -43.29 -11.49
N LYS A 39 37.30 -41.97 -11.71
CA LYS A 39 36.57 -41.29 -12.81
C LYS A 39 36.84 -41.86 -14.21
N PHE A 40 38.05 -42.37 -14.48
CA PHE A 40 38.44 -42.98 -15.76
C PHE A 40 38.65 -44.50 -15.67
N VAL A 41 38.36 -45.09 -14.52
CA VAL A 41 38.60 -46.53 -14.25
C VAL A 41 37.28 -47.26 -14.04
N ASN A 42 36.39 -46.68 -13.22
CA ASN A 42 35.10 -47.26 -12.89
C ASN A 42 34.07 -46.14 -12.70
N PHE A 43 33.24 -45.95 -13.74
CA PHE A 43 32.22 -44.90 -13.80
C PHE A 43 31.22 -45.00 -12.63
N GLU A 44 30.67 -46.19 -12.37
CA GLU A 44 29.65 -46.37 -11.31
C GLU A 44 30.22 -46.08 -9.92
N LYS A 45 31.45 -46.56 -9.65
CA LYS A 45 32.13 -46.28 -8.39
C LYS A 45 32.49 -44.80 -8.25
N ALA A 46 32.85 -44.12 -9.34
CA ALA A 46 33.11 -42.69 -9.32
C ALA A 46 31.83 -41.90 -9.00
N VAL A 47 30.71 -42.21 -9.67
CA VAL A 47 29.39 -41.60 -9.41
C VAL A 47 28.98 -41.78 -7.96
N HIS A 48 29.03 -43.01 -7.43
CA HIS A 48 28.68 -43.29 -6.03
C HIS A 48 29.51 -42.48 -5.03
N ASN A 49 30.81 -42.31 -5.29
CA ASN A 49 31.68 -41.52 -4.42
C ASN A 49 31.45 -40.01 -4.55
N TYR A 50 31.15 -39.50 -5.75
CA TYR A 50 30.71 -38.11 -5.90
C TYR A 50 29.40 -37.85 -5.15
N GLU A 51 28.42 -38.75 -5.23
CA GLU A 51 27.15 -38.63 -4.50
C GLU A 51 27.36 -38.61 -2.99
N LYS A 52 28.27 -39.44 -2.46
CA LYS A 52 28.69 -39.38 -1.05
C LYS A 52 29.39 -38.06 -0.71
N SER A 53 30.24 -37.53 -1.59
CA SER A 53 30.89 -36.22 -1.40
C SER A 53 29.85 -35.09 -1.34
N ILE A 54 28.87 -35.13 -2.24
CA ILE A 54 27.76 -34.17 -2.28
C ILE A 54 26.95 -34.23 -0.98
N ALA A 55 26.58 -35.43 -0.52
CA ALA A 55 25.86 -35.62 0.75
C ALA A 55 26.68 -35.10 1.95
N TYR A 56 27.99 -35.35 1.95
CA TYR A 56 28.91 -34.87 2.98
C TYR A 56 28.95 -33.35 3.04
N PHE A 57 29.20 -32.67 1.92
CA PHE A 57 29.28 -31.20 1.89
C PHE A 57 27.91 -30.53 2.12
N THR A 58 26.82 -31.21 1.74
CA THR A 58 25.46 -30.78 2.09
C THR A 58 25.26 -30.80 3.61
N TYR A 59 25.63 -31.89 4.28
CA TYR A 59 25.54 -32.01 5.74
C TYR A 59 26.42 -30.97 6.46
N LYS A 60 27.63 -30.72 5.92
CA LYS A 60 28.55 -29.72 6.44
C LYS A 60 28.14 -28.27 6.14
N LYS A 61 27.14 -28.06 5.30
CA LYS A 61 26.72 -26.73 4.78
C LYS A 61 27.89 -25.98 4.11
N ASP A 62 28.80 -26.72 3.49
CA ASP A 62 29.92 -26.18 2.74
C ASP A 62 29.50 -26.00 1.28
N THR A 63 28.97 -24.82 0.98
CA THR A 63 28.38 -24.52 -0.33
C THR A 63 29.40 -24.55 -1.45
N LEU A 64 30.64 -24.09 -1.20
CA LEU A 64 31.70 -24.01 -2.21
C LEU A 64 32.12 -25.40 -2.70
N ASN A 65 32.37 -26.31 -1.76
CA ASN A 65 32.75 -27.69 -2.09
C ASN A 65 31.58 -28.56 -2.53
N LEU A 66 30.36 -28.21 -2.12
CA LEU A 66 29.14 -28.77 -2.68
C LEU A 66 29.01 -28.44 -4.16
N ILE A 67 29.17 -27.16 -4.54
CA ILE A 67 29.13 -26.73 -5.95
C ILE A 67 30.19 -27.49 -6.75
N ASN A 68 31.42 -27.58 -6.25
CA ASN A 68 32.49 -28.31 -6.95
C ASN A 68 32.19 -29.80 -7.13
N SER A 69 31.68 -30.47 -6.11
CA SER A 69 31.34 -31.90 -6.19
C SER A 69 30.20 -32.16 -7.18
N ILE A 70 29.20 -31.27 -7.23
CA ILE A 70 28.11 -31.34 -8.22
C ILE A 70 28.67 -31.09 -9.62
N HIS A 71 29.52 -30.08 -9.78
CA HIS A 71 30.15 -29.73 -11.07
C HIS A 71 30.97 -30.89 -11.64
N GLU A 72 31.86 -31.50 -10.84
CA GLU A 72 32.70 -32.63 -11.29
C GLU A 72 31.87 -33.89 -11.62
N LEU A 73 30.81 -34.17 -10.87
CA LEU A 73 29.88 -35.25 -11.19
C LEU A 73 29.14 -34.99 -12.51
N SER A 74 28.73 -33.74 -12.74
CA SER A 74 28.05 -33.32 -13.96
C SER A 74 28.97 -33.42 -15.18
N GLU A 75 30.26 -33.11 -15.01
CA GLU A 75 31.29 -33.30 -16.02
C GLU A 75 31.50 -34.79 -16.34
N LEU A 76 31.57 -35.64 -15.32
CA LEU A 76 31.64 -37.09 -15.51
C LEU A 76 30.45 -37.63 -16.30
N TYR A 77 29.23 -37.17 -16.00
CA TYR A 77 28.04 -37.50 -16.77
C TYR A 77 28.13 -37.02 -18.22
N GLY A 78 28.67 -35.81 -18.46
CA GLY A 78 28.93 -35.29 -19.79
C GLY A 78 29.90 -36.16 -20.59
N HIS A 79 31.03 -36.55 -20.00
CA HIS A 79 31.99 -37.47 -20.64
C HIS A 79 31.40 -38.83 -21.01
N ASN A 80 30.35 -39.26 -20.30
CA ASN A 80 29.65 -40.53 -20.47
C ASN A 80 28.36 -40.44 -21.30
N LEU A 81 28.18 -39.34 -22.04
CA LEU A 81 27.01 -39.10 -22.90
C LEU A 81 25.67 -39.00 -22.14
N ASN A 82 25.70 -38.82 -20.82
CA ASN A 82 24.52 -38.61 -19.99
C ASN A 82 24.25 -37.10 -19.85
N TYR A 83 23.93 -36.47 -20.97
CA TYR A 83 23.77 -35.03 -21.09
C TYR A 83 22.58 -34.48 -20.30
N GLY A 84 21.55 -35.29 -20.03
CA GLY A 84 20.42 -34.89 -19.17
C GLY A 84 20.87 -34.65 -17.72
N LYS A 85 21.49 -35.65 -17.09
CA LYS A 85 22.02 -35.52 -15.71
C LYS A 85 23.12 -34.46 -15.61
N SER A 86 23.95 -34.34 -16.64
CA SER A 86 24.96 -33.29 -16.73
C SER A 86 24.33 -31.89 -16.70
N TYR A 87 23.26 -31.69 -17.49
CA TYR A 87 22.50 -30.44 -17.51
C TYR A 87 21.90 -30.12 -16.13
N ASP A 88 21.20 -31.09 -15.51
CA ASP A 88 20.60 -30.94 -14.18
C ASP A 88 21.62 -30.49 -13.13
N GLY A 89 22.75 -31.20 -13.08
CA GLY A 89 23.78 -30.92 -12.09
C GLY A 89 24.46 -29.58 -12.35
N TYR A 90 24.74 -29.21 -13.60
CA TYR A 90 25.27 -27.87 -13.90
C TYR A 90 24.30 -26.76 -13.52
N TRP A 91 23.01 -26.87 -13.81
CA TRP A 91 22.05 -25.85 -13.39
C TRP A 91 21.87 -25.77 -11.88
N LYS A 92 21.93 -26.90 -11.18
CA LYS A 92 21.96 -26.92 -9.71
C LYS A 92 23.21 -26.23 -9.16
N ALA A 93 24.38 -26.51 -9.74
CA ALA A 93 25.63 -25.86 -9.37
C ALA A 93 25.60 -24.35 -9.66
N LEU A 94 25.03 -23.94 -10.79
CA LEU A 94 24.88 -22.54 -11.18
C LEU A 94 23.97 -21.80 -10.19
N PHE A 95 22.81 -22.39 -9.86
CA PHE A 95 21.86 -21.82 -8.90
C PHE A 95 22.53 -21.58 -7.54
N LEU A 96 23.25 -22.58 -7.03
CA LEU A 96 23.98 -22.45 -5.76
C LEU A 96 25.08 -21.39 -5.84
N ALA A 97 25.81 -21.29 -6.96
CA ALA A 97 26.83 -20.26 -7.16
C ALA A 97 26.23 -18.84 -7.23
N GLU A 98 25.05 -18.68 -7.83
CA GLU A 98 24.34 -17.41 -7.85
C GLU A 98 23.81 -17.02 -6.46
N GLU A 99 23.27 -17.98 -5.71
CA GLU A 99 22.79 -17.76 -4.34
C GLU A 99 23.93 -17.40 -3.37
N SER A 100 25.10 -18.02 -3.54
CA SER A 100 26.29 -17.73 -2.73
C SER A 100 27.13 -16.54 -3.23
N ASN A 101 26.77 -15.92 -4.35
CA ASN A 101 27.56 -14.90 -5.06
C ASN A 101 29.00 -15.35 -5.37
N ASP A 102 29.20 -16.64 -5.64
CA ASP A 102 30.49 -17.21 -6.03
C ASP A 102 30.71 -17.10 -7.54
N GLU A 103 31.28 -15.97 -7.95
CA GLU A 103 31.59 -15.69 -9.35
C GLU A 103 32.61 -16.67 -9.96
N PHE A 104 33.52 -17.24 -9.16
CA PHE A 104 34.49 -18.22 -9.67
C PHE A 104 33.82 -19.53 -10.04
N SER A 105 33.00 -20.11 -9.15
CA SER A 105 32.26 -21.31 -9.49
C SER A 105 31.25 -21.06 -10.62
N LYS A 106 30.65 -19.87 -10.66
CA LYS A 106 29.75 -19.45 -11.74
C LYS A 106 30.44 -19.45 -13.11
N SER A 107 31.68 -18.94 -13.22
CA SER A 107 32.41 -18.94 -14.49
C SER A 107 32.71 -20.37 -14.97
N ARG A 108 33.15 -21.26 -14.07
CA ARG A 108 33.39 -22.68 -14.37
C ARG A 108 32.13 -23.39 -14.85
N VAL A 109 31.00 -23.16 -14.18
CA VAL A 109 29.73 -23.78 -14.56
C VAL A 109 29.24 -23.26 -15.92
N TYR A 110 29.37 -21.96 -16.20
CA TYR A 110 29.06 -21.43 -17.55
C TYR A 110 29.95 -22.05 -18.62
N GLN A 111 31.25 -22.22 -18.37
CA GLN A 111 32.14 -22.87 -19.33
C GLN A 111 31.65 -24.29 -19.65
N SER A 112 31.31 -25.08 -18.62
CA SER A 112 30.79 -26.43 -18.80
C SER A 112 29.41 -26.49 -19.46
N LEU A 113 28.51 -25.54 -19.18
CA LEU A 113 27.26 -25.38 -19.92
C LEU A 113 27.51 -25.05 -21.39
N GLY A 114 28.54 -24.25 -21.69
CA GLY A 114 28.98 -23.96 -23.06
C GLY A 114 29.32 -25.23 -23.83
N TRP A 115 30.14 -26.11 -23.23
CA TRP A 115 30.46 -27.42 -23.78
C TRP A 115 29.22 -28.28 -23.99
N LEU A 116 28.35 -28.36 -22.99
CA LEU A 116 27.13 -29.16 -23.06
C LEU A 116 26.20 -28.68 -24.19
N TYR A 117 25.99 -27.36 -24.31
CA TYR A 117 25.22 -26.79 -25.42
C TYR A 117 25.88 -27.04 -26.78
N SER A 118 27.21 -27.05 -26.84
CA SER A 118 27.93 -27.42 -28.06
C SER A 118 27.64 -28.87 -28.45
N PHE A 119 27.61 -29.80 -27.48
CA PHE A 119 27.26 -31.20 -27.77
C PHE A 119 25.81 -31.35 -28.26
N TYR A 120 24.89 -30.50 -27.79
CA TYR A 120 23.52 -30.41 -28.32
C TYR A 120 23.40 -29.66 -29.66
N ASN A 121 24.52 -29.30 -30.31
CA ASN A 121 24.56 -28.46 -31.51
C ASN A 121 23.81 -27.12 -31.37
N ARG A 122 23.73 -26.59 -30.14
CA ARG A 122 23.14 -25.28 -29.83
C ARG A 122 24.21 -24.20 -29.82
N ASN A 123 24.85 -24.02 -30.98
CA ASN A 123 26.04 -23.18 -31.17
C ASN A 123 25.92 -21.77 -30.58
N LYS A 124 24.80 -21.08 -30.82
CA LYS A 124 24.56 -19.74 -30.25
C LYS A 124 24.61 -19.75 -28.72
N LYS A 125 23.90 -20.69 -28.09
CA LYS A 125 23.88 -20.82 -26.61
C LYS A 125 25.23 -21.25 -26.06
N ALA A 126 25.96 -22.11 -26.78
CA ALA A 126 27.30 -22.52 -26.40
C ALA A 126 28.23 -21.30 -26.29
N LEU A 127 28.26 -20.47 -27.34
CA LEU A 127 29.04 -19.23 -27.36
C LEU A 127 28.60 -18.25 -26.27
N GLU A 128 27.30 -18.01 -26.09
CA GLU A 128 26.80 -17.13 -25.02
C GLU A 128 27.31 -17.55 -23.63
N ASN A 129 27.40 -18.86 -23.35
CA ASN A 129 27.91 -19.36 -22.08
C ASN A 129 29.44 -19.28 -21.99
N PHE A 130 30.17 -19.59 -23.07
CA PHE A 130 31.62 -19.40 -23.11
C PHE A 130 32.01 -17.93 -22.93
N ASP A 131 31.26 -17.00 -23.51
CA ASP A 131 31.48 -15.56 -23.35
C ASP A 131 31.24 -15.11 -21.91
N LYS A 132 30.14 -15.56 -21.29
CA LYS A 132 29.88 -15.29 -19.86
C LYS A 132 31.00 -15.82 -18.96
N ALA A 133 31.46 -17.05 -19.19
CA ALA A 133 32.56 -17.63 -18.44
C ALA A 133 33.83 -16.78 -18.56
N LEU A 134 34.24 -16.49 -19.80
CA LEU A 134 35.43 -15.71 -20.10
C LEU A 134 35.36 -14.29 -19.52
N ASP A 135 34.22 -13.62 -19.61
CA ASP A 135 34.04 -12.26 -19.06
C ASP A 135 34.18 -12.23 -17.54
N ILE A 136 33.63 -13.23 -16.85
CA ILE A 136 33.79 -13.36 -15.39
C ILE A 136 35.24 -13.67 -15.06
N SER A 137 35.84 -14.67 -15.69
CA SER A 137 37.24 -15.05 -15.46
C SER A 137 38.21 -13.89 -15.72
N LYS A 138 37.97 -13.06 -16.74
CA LYS A 138 38.75 -11.83 -16.99
C LYS A 138 38.67 -10.85 -15.84
N LYS A 139 37.47 -10.61 -15.30
CA LYS A 139 37.28 -9.71 -14.15
C LYS A 139 37.99 -10.25 -12.91
N LEU A 140 37.84 -11.54 -12.62
CA LEU A 140 38.49 -12.20 -11.48
C LEU A 140 40.02 -12.19 -11.61
N TYR A 141 40.53 -12.43 -12.82
CA TYR A 141 41.97 -12.40 -13.11
C TYR A 141 42.56 -11.00 -12.93
N LEU A 142 41.88 -9.96 -13.41
CA LEU A 142 42.30 -8.56 -13.21
C LEU A 142 42.35 -8.18 -11.72
N LYS A 143 41.48 -8.78 -10.91
CA LYS A 143 41.48 -8.63 -9.45
C LYS A 143 42.49 -9.54 -8.72
N LYS A 144 43.21 -10.41 -9.46
CA LYS A 144 44.12 -11.43 -8.94
C LYS A 144 43.45 -12.46 -8.01
N GLU A 145 42.15 -12.70 -8.22
CA GLU A 145 41.38 -13.69 -7.45
C GLU A 145 41.53 -15.11 -8.03
N ILE A 146 41.93 -15.22 -9.30
CA ILE A 146 42.18 -16.50 -9.99
C ILE A 146 43.49 -16.45 -10.79
N ASP A 147 44.01 -17.63 -11.12
CA ASP A 147 45.19 -17.82 -11.96
C ASP A 147 44.87 -17.72 -13.46
N GLU A 148 45.85 -17.37 -14.30
CA GLU A 148 45.68 -17.31 -15.76
C GLU A 148 45.28 -18.65 -16.38
N GLY A 149 45.54 -19.79 -15.71
CA GLY A 149 45.09 -21.12 -16.16
C GLY A 149 43.59 -21.19 -16.45
N TYR A 150 42.75 -20.45 -15.71
CA TYR A 150 41.31 -20.38 -15.97
C TYR A 150 40.97 -19.58 -17.22
N LEU A 151 41.70 -18.49 -17.49
CA LEU A 151 41.58 -17.75 -18.76
C LEU A 151 42.00 -18.61 -19.95
N ILE A 152 43.12 -19.32 -19.82
CA ILE A 152 43.62 -20.25 -20.83
C ILE A 152 42.56 -21.33 -21.09
N SER A 153 41.94 -21.88 -20.05
CA SER A 153 40.85 -22.85 -20.18
C SER A 153 39.63 -22.27 -20.93
N ASP A 154 39.22 -21.03 -20.64
CA ASP A 154 38.09 -20.39 -21.31
C ASP A 154 38.37 -20.13 -22.80
N TYR A 155 39.55 -19.61 -23.12
CA TYR A 155 39.97 -19.44 -24.52
C TYR A 155 40.10 -20.79 -25.23
N PHE A 156 40.62 -21.81 -24.55
CA PHE A 156 40.76 -23.15 -25.10
C PHE A 156 39.40 -23.78 -25.41
N SER A 157 38.39 -23.50 -24.58
CA SER A 157 37.02 -23.93 -24.83
C SER A 157 36.44 -23.31 -26.10
N LYS A 158 36.70 -22.02 -26.33
CA LYS A 158 36.33 -21.36 -27.59
C LYS A 158 37.12 -21.90 -28.79
N ALA A 159 38.43 -22.09 -28.66
CA ALA A 159 39.27 -22.67 -29.71
C ALA A 159 38.73 -24.03 -30.18
N ASN A 160 38.43 -24.91 -29.23
CA ASN A 160 37.82 -26.21 -29.52
C ASN A 160 36.43 -26.09 -30.15
N PHE A 161 35.59 -25.18 -29.67
CA PHE A 161 34.27 -24.95 -30.24
C PHE A 161 34.36 -24.56 -31.71
N TYR A 162 35.23 -23.61 -32.05
CA TYR A 162 35.43 -23.19 -33.45
C TYR A 162 36.07 -24.30 -34.29
N ARG A 163 37.04 -25.05 -33.75
CA ARG A 163 37.60 -26.24 -34.42
C ARG A 163 36.53 -27.27 -34.74
N TYR A 164 35.68 -27.60 -33.77
CA TYR A 164 34.60 -28.56 -33.93
C TYR A 164 33.62 -28.12 -35.03
N ASN A 165 33.34 -26.81 -35.11
CA ASN A 165 32.51 -26.22 -36.15
C ASN A 165 33.25 -25.90 -37.46
N ARG A 166 34.50 -26.36 -37.62
CA ARG A 166 35.37 -26.19 -38.79
C ARG A 166 35.72 -24.73 -39.16
N ASP A 167 35.57 -23.80 -38.22
CA ASP A 167 36.10 -22.44 -38.34
C ASP A 167 37.54 -22.41 -37.80
N PHE A 168 38.47 -22.86 -38.65
CA PHE A 168 39.88 -23.03 -38.25
C PHE A 168 40.61 -21.70 -38.08
N GLU A 169 40.20 -20.65 -38.78
CA GLU A 169 40.78 -19.32 -38.62
C GLU A 169 40.48 -18.75 -37.23
N THR A 170 39.22 -18.81 -36.80
CA THR A 170 38.83 -18.33 -35.47
C THR A 170 39.38 -19.25 -34.37
N ALA A 171 39.41 -20.56 -34.60
CA ALA A 171 40.05 -21.51 -33.69
C ALA A 171 41.51 -21.13 -33.42
N ARG A 172 42.27 -20.81 -34.47
CA ARG A 172 43.67 -20.38 -34.36
C ARG A 172 43.83 -19.12 -33.52
N LYS A 173 43.01 -18.09 -33.75
CA LYS A 173 43.04 -16.85 -32.95
C LYS A 173 42.89 -17.13 -31.46
N TYR A 174 42.04 -18.09 -31.09
CA TYR A 174 41.85 -18.47 -29.70
C TYR A 174 42.98 -19.37 -29.16
N VAL A 175 43.56 -20.24 -29.97
CA VAL A 175 44.79 -20.98 -29.61
C VAL A 175 45.96 -20.01 -29.37
N ASP A 176 46.13 -19.01 -30.23
CA ASP A 176 47.15 -17.96 -30.04
C ASP A 176 46.91 -17.18 -28.75
N SER A 177 45.65 -16.85 -28.45
CA SER A 177 45.27 -16.24 -27.17
C SER A 177 45.70 -17.11 -25.99
N CYS A 178 45.49 -18.43 -26.03
CA CYS A 178 45.98 -19.34 -25.00
C CYS A 178 47.50 -19.28 -24.84
N PHE A 179 48.26 -19.29 -25.95
CA PHE A 179 49.72 -19.23 -25.89
C PHE A 179 50.24 -17.89 -25.36
N ILE A 180 49.58 -16.77 -25.63
CA ILE A 180 49.95 -15.45 -25.09
C ILE A 180 49.92 -15.47 -23.55
N TYR A 181 48.80 -15.92 -22.96
CA TYR A 181 48.68 -16.00 -21.50
C TYR A 181 49.61 -17.06 -20.91
N PHE A 182 49.78 -18.20 -21.57
CA PHE A 182 50.66 -19.27 -21.09
C PHE A 182 52.14 -18.85 -21.05
N LYS A 183 52.65 -18.24 -22.14
CA LYS A 183 54.06 -17.82 -22.24
C LYS A 183 54.42 -16.69 -21.27
N SER A 184 53.47 -15.86 -20.86
CA SER A 184 53.76 -14.75 -19.92
C SER A 184 54.31 -15.18 -18.56
N LYS A 185 54.18 -16.46 -18.16
CA LYS A 185 54.63 -16.98 -16.85
C LYS A 185 55.48 -18.25 -16.93
N ASN A 186 55.32 -19.04 -17.99
CA ASN A 186 55.87 -20.39 -18.10
C ASN A 186 56.82 -20.55 -19.30
N ASN A 187 57.96 -19.85 -19.28
CA ASN A 187 58.93 -19.89 -20.39
C ASN A 187 59.60 -21.26 -20.60
N GLN A 188 59.48 -22.21 -19.66
CA GLN A 188 60.16 -23.51 -19.72
C GLN A 188 59.22 -24.73 -19.73
N THR A 189 57.91 -24.57 -19.49
CA THR A 189 56.97 -25.70 -19.46
C THR A 189 56.12 -25.71 -20.72
N GLN A 190 55.80 -26.90 -21.22
CA GLN A 190 55.01 -27.10 -22.43
C GLN A 190 53.59 -27.53 -22.04
N ASN A 191 52.57 -26.92 -22.64
CA ASN A 191 51.18 -27.30 -22.41
C ASN A 191 50.72 -28.25 -23.51
N TYR A 192 50.84 -29.55 -23.28
CA TYR A 192 50.54 -30.57 -24.29
C TYR A 192 49.08 -30.61 -24.78
N PHE A 193 48.13 -30.04 -24.02
CA PHE A 193 46.76 -29.84 -24.51
C PHE A 193 46.71 -28.78 -25.62
N LEU A 194 47.36 -27.63 -25.42
CA LEU A 194 47.47 -26.57 -26.43
C LEU A 194 48.33 -27.00 -27.62
N GLU A 195 49.41 -27.73 -27.36
CA GLU A 195 50.27 -28.28 -28.41
C GLU A 195 49.53 -29.27 -29.30
N SER A 196 48.65 -30.10 -28.73
CA SER A 196 47.82 -31.03 -29.51
C SER A 196 46.89 -30.28 -30.48
N GLU A 197 46.22 -29.21 -30.01
CA GLU A 197 45.41 -28.35 -30.88
C GLU A 197 46.26 -27.65 -31.95
N ARG A 198 47.45 -27.15 -31.59
CA ARG A 198 48.37 -26.55 -32.57
C ARG A 198 48.81 -27.57 -33.62
N GLY A 199 49.14 -28.80 -33.21
CA GLY A 199 49.47 -29.90 -34.09
C GLY A 199 48.33 -30.21 -35.07
N PHE A 200 47.09 -30.23 -34.61
CA PHE A 200 45.91 -30.37 -35.48
C PHE A 200 45.81 -29.22 -36.49
N LEU A 201 45.91 -27.96 -36.06
CA LEU A 201 45.80 -26.81 -36.96
C LEU A 201 46.92 -26.77 -38.01
N LEU A 202 48.14 -27.18 -37.64
CA LEU A 202 49.25 -27.32 -38.58
C LEU A 202 48.99 -28.40 -39.64
N ALA A 203 48.26 -29.47 -39.30
CA ALA A 203 47.81 -30.45 -40.29
C ALA A 203 46.85 -29.83 -41.31
N ILE A 204 45.92 -28.99 -40.84
CA ILE A 204 45.00 -28.22 -41.71
C ILE A 204 45.78 -27.31 -42.66
N ASP A 205 46.88 -26.72 -42.20
CA ASP A 205 47.74 -25.84 -43.01
C ASP A 205 48.64 -26.59 -44.01
N GLY A 206 48.61 -27.92 -44.03
CA GLY A 206 49.50 -28.73 -44.85
C GLY A 206 50.93 -28.88 -44.29
N GLN A 207 51.21 -28.38 -43.08
CA GLN A 207 52.50 -28.53 -42.40
C GLN A 207 52.60 -29.90 -41.72
N PHE A 208 52.55 -30.97 -42.52
CA PHE A 208 52.37 -32.33 -42.03
C PHE A 208 53.50 -32.83 -41.13
N ASP A 209 54.76 -32.57 -41.46
CA ASP A 209 55.89 -33.10 -40.69
C ASP A 209 56.00 -32.42 -39.32
N THR A 210 55.78 -31.11 -39.26
CA THR A 210 55.73 -30.36 -38.01
C THR A 210 54.54 -30.79 -37.15
N SER A 211 53.36 -30.98 -37.77
CA SER A 211 52.18 -31.50 -37.10
C SER A 211 52.44 -32.88 -36.51
N GLU A 212 52.99 -33.81 -37.30
CA GLU A 212 53.30 -35.17 -36.88
C GLU A 212 54.29 -35.19 -35.70
N LYS A 213 55.32 -34.34 -35.75
CA LYS A 213 56.28 -34.19 -34.64
C LYS A 213 55.58 -33.73 -33.35
N ILE A 214 54.81 -32.65 -33.39
CA ILE A 214 54.13 -32.10 -32.22
C ILE A 214 53.12 -33.10 -31.64
N LEU A 215 52.36 -33.78 -32.50
CA LEU A 215 51.40 -34.80 -32.04
C LEU A 215 52.10 -36.01 -31.41
N ASN A 216 53.31 -36.38 -31.85
CA ASN A 216 54.11 -37.44 -31.23
C ASN A 216 54.65 -37.04 -29.85
N GLU A 217 55.07 -35.79 -29.68
CA GLU A 217 55.47 -35.24 -28.37
C GLU A 217 54.28 -35.27 -27.39
N SER A 218 53.11 -34.78 -27.84
CA SER A 218 51.85 -34.87 -27.07
C SER A 218 51.46 -36.30 -26.74
N TYR A 219 51.56 -37.24 -27.69
CA TYR A 219 51.28 -38.64 -27.47
C TYR A 219 52.15 -39.22 -26.35
N THR A 220 53.46 -38.97 -26.40
CA THR A 220 54.41 -39.45 -25.38
C THR A 220 54.03 -38.94 -23.99
N TYR A 221 53.76 -37.64 -23.88
CA TYR A 221 53.33 -37.05 -22.61
C TYR A 221 52.03 -37.67 -22.08
N PHE A 222 50.99 -37.76 -22.91
CA PHE A 222 49.69 -38.26 -22.46
C PHE A 222 49.70 -39.75 -22.17
N LYS A 223 50.56 -40.54 -22.82
CA LYS A 223 50.75 -41.95 -22.50
C LYS A 223 51.23 -42.17 -21.06
N GLU A 224 52.05 -41.28 -20.54
CA GLU A 224 52.59 -41.38 -19.17
C GLU A 224 51.71 -40.68 -18.13
N ASN A 225 51.04 -39.58 -18.52
CA ASN A 225 50.40 -38.68 -17.56
C ASN A 225 48.86 -38.73 -17.58
N ASN A 226 48.25 -39.03 -18.74
CA ASN A 226 46.79 -39.05 -18.86
C ASN A 226 46.34 -39.81 -20.12
N GLU A 227 46.33 -41.14 -20.03
CA GLU A 227 45.98 -42.01 -21.16
C GLU A 227 44.56 -41.77 -21.70
N SER A 228 43.64 -41.24 -20.89
CA SER A 228 42.27 -40.95 -21.34
C SER A 228 42.23 -39.87 -22.44
N TYR A 229 43.20 -38.94 -22.43
CA TYR A 229 43.27 -37.87 -23.43
C TYR A 229 43.83 -38.36 -24.78
N LEU A 230 44.44 -39.55 -24.83
CA LEU A 230 44.90 -40.16 -26.08
C LEU A 230 43.75 -40.40 -27.07
N VAL A 231 42.49 -40.43 -26.63
CA VAL A 231 41.32 -40.41 -27.51
C VAL A 231 41.39 -39.26 -28.51
N ILE A 232 41.70 -38.06 -28.03
CA ILE A 232 41.76 -36.83 -28.84
C ILE A 232 43.03 -36.81 -29.69
N VAL A 233 44.16 -37.21 -29.11
CA VAL A 233 45.44 -37.27 -29.85
C VAL A 233 45.36 -38.25 -31.02
N HIS A 234 44.77 -39.43 -30.82
CA HIS A 234 44.53 -40.37 -31.91
C HIS A 234 43.55 -39.81 -32.94
N TYR A 235 42.50 -39.09 -32.53
CA TYR A 235 41.64 -38.39 -33.48
C TYR A 235 42.42 -37.36 -34.33
N PHE A 236 43.34 -36.59 -33.73
CA PHE A 236 44.19 -35.65 -34.48
C PHE A 236 45.14 -36.33 -35.44
N PHE A 237 45.79 -37.44 -35.05
CA PHE A 237 46.57 -38.25 -35.99
C PHE A 237 45.70 -38.79 -37.13
N ALA A 238 44.47 -39.22 -36.84
CA ALA A 238 43.56 -39.74 -37.85
C ALA A 238 43.24 -38.67 -38.90
N GLN A 239 42.95 -37.44 -38.46
CA GLN A 239 42.69 -36.29 -39.32
C GLN A 239 43.94 -35.87 -40.11
N LEU A 240 45.12 -35.80 -39.46
CA LEU A 240 46.39 -35.53 -40.13
C LEU A 240 46.64 -36.51 -41.28
N TYR A 241 46.55 -37.81 -41.02
CA TYR A 241 46.79 -38.82 -42.05
C TYR A 241 45.68 -38.88 -43.10
N GLN A 242 44.45 -38.50 -42.76
CA GLN A 242 43.36 -38.38 -43.73
C GLN A 242 43.66 -37.27 -44.75
N ILE A 243 44.06 -36.09 -44.27
CA ILE A 243 44.42 -34.94 -45.13
C ILE A 243 45.67 -35.24 -45.97
N LYS A 244 46.64 -35.98 -45.40
CA LYS A 244 47.84 -36.47 -46.11
C LYS A 244 47.53 -37.55 -47.16
N GLY A 245 46.30 -38.08 -47.21
CA GLY A 245 45.89 -39.18 -48.09
C GLY A 245 46.34 -40.57 -47.63
N ALA A 246 46.94 -40.70 -46.44
CA ALA A 246 47.39 -41.96 -45.85
C ALA A 246 46.24 -42.72 -45.16
N LEU A 247 45.24 -43.14 -45.94
CA LEU A 247 43.95 -43.67 -45.44
C LEU A 247 44.11 -44.88 -44.49
N LYS A 248 45.06 -45.78 -44.72
CA LYS A 248 45.30 -46.92 -43.81
C LYS A 248 45.71 -46.48 -42.40
N LYS A 249 46.61 -45.50 -42.30
CA LYS A 249 47.02 -44.92 -41.00
C LYS A 249 45.86 -44.16 -40.38
N SER A 250 45.13 -43.38 -41.18
CA SER A 250 43.95 -42.66 -40.70
C SER A 250 42.91 -43.59 -40.05
N LYS A 251 42.51 -44.68 -40.75
CA LYS A 251 41.61 -45.70 -40.20
C LYS A 251 42.12 -46.29 -38.89
N TYR A 252 43.41 -46.65 -38.81
CA TYR A 252 44.02 -47.17 -37.58
C TYR A 252 43.84 -46.22 -36.40
N HIS A 253 44.13 -44.93 -36.60
CA HIS A 253 44.05 -43.94 -35.52
C HIS A 253 42.59 -43.66 -35.10
N TYR A 254 41.63 -43.63 -36.03
CA TYR A 254 40.21 -43.56 -35.66
C TYR A 254 39.75 -44.75 -34.83
N LEU A 255 40.14 -45.97 -35.21
CA LEU A 255 39.80 -47.18 -34.47
C LEU A 255 40.44 -47.18 -33.08
N LYS A 256 41.69 -46.71 -32.94
CA LYS A 256 42.32 -46.53 -31.62
C LYS A 256 41.64 -45.49 -30.75
N SER A 257 41.20 -44.38 -31.33
CA SER A 257 40.41 -43.37 -30.62
C SER A 257 39.08 -43.97 -30.10
N LEU A 258 38.40 -44.79 -30.91
CA LEU A 258 37.19 -45.53 -30.48
C LEU A 258 37.48 -46.53 -29.34
N GLU A 259 38.52 -47.33 -29.45
CA GLU A 259 38.96 -48.29 -28.43
C GLU A 259 39.22 -47.60 -27.09
N LEU A 260 40.02 -46.53 -27.10
CA LEU A 260 40.40 -45.78 -25.90
C LEU A 260 39.21 -45.06 -25.25
N SER A 261 38.31 -44.50 -26.06
CA SER A 261 37.10 -43.84 -25.53
C SER A 261 36.20 -44.82 -24.78
N SER A 262 36.14 -46.06 -25.25
CA SER A 262 35.38 -47.14 -24.63
C SER A 262 36.10 -47.71 -23.39
N LYS A 263 37.43 -47.84 -23.44
CA LYS A 263 38.26 -48.32 -22.32
C LYS A 263 38.16 -47.39 -21.11
N TYR A 264 38.27 -46.07 -21.34
CA TYR A 264 38.35 -45.08 -20.27
C TYR A 264 37.03 -44.39 -19.94
N ASN A 265 35.95 -44.67 -20.68
CA ASN A 265 34.65 -43.99 -20.53
C ASN A 265 34.81 -42.46 -20.52
N SER A 266 35.68 -41.96 -21.39
CA SER A 266 36.06 -40.55 -21.47
C SER A 266 36.08 -40.11 -22.93
N HIS A 267 35.79 -38.82 -23.13
CA HIS A 267 35.68 -38.21 -24.46
C HIS A 267 34.77 -39.01 -25.42
N MET A 268 33.70 -39.62 -24.89
CA MET A 268 32.83 -40.52 -25.66
C MET A 268 32.09 -39.81 -26.81
N ASN A 269 32.01 -38.48 -26.79
CA ASN A 269 31.49 -37.69 -27.91
C ASN A 269 32.28 -37.92 -29.21
N TYR A 270 33.58 -38.25 -29.12
CA TYR A 270 34.39 -38.62 -30.28
C TYR A 270 33.95 -39.93 -30.92
N GLN A 271 33.19 -40.80 -30.24
CA GLN A 271 32.68 -42.02 -30.85
C GLN A 271 31.79 -41.73 -32.06
N ILE A 272 30.88 -40.76 -31.93
CA ILE A 272 30.01 -40.35 -33.04
C ILE A 272 30.85 -39.83 -34.21
N ILE A 273 31.80 -38.93 -33.91
CA ILE A 273 32.66 -38.30 -34.91
C ILE A 273 33.48 -39.36 -35.65
N ASN A 274 34.18 -40.23 -34.90
CA ASN A 274 35.04 -41.26 -35.47
C ASN A 274 34.25 -42.27 -36.29
N HIS A 275 33.06 -42.67 -35.85
CA HIS A 275 32.19 -43.55 -36.64
C HIS A 275 31.74 -42.89 -37.95
N LYS A 276 31.39 -41.60 -37.95
CA LYS A 276 31.03 -40.87 -39.17
C LYS A 276 32.21 -40.73 -40.14
N GLU A 277 33.39 -40.37 -39.63
CA GLU A 277 34.60 -40.25 -40.45
C GLU A 277 35.03 -41.61 -41.03
N LEU A 278 35.05 -42.68 -40.21
CA LEU A 278 35.32 -44.03 -40.70
C LEU A 278 34.31 -44.48 -41.75
N SER A 279 33.02 -44.20 -41.56
CA SER A 279 31.99 -44.52 -42.54
C SER A 279 32.28 -43.87 -43.89
N THR A 280 32.64 -42.59 -43.88
CA THR A 280 33.02 -41.83 -45.08
C THR A 280 34.23 -42.46 -45.77
N ILE A 281 35.30 -42.75 -45.01
CA ILE A 281 36.51 -43.38 -45.57
C ILE A 281 36.20 -44.75 -46.18
N TYR A 282 35.41 -45.60 -45.51
CA TYR A 282 35.03 -46.91 -46.05
C TYR A 282 34.14 -46.77 -47.28
N TYR A 283 33.21 -45.81 -47.31
CA TYR A 283 32.36 -45.54 -48.46
C TYR A 283 33.21 -45.15 -49.69
N ASP A 284 34.13 -44.21 -49.51
CA ASP A 284 35.05 -43.76 -50.57
C ASP A 284 35.98 -44.89 -51.03
N SER A 285 36.34 -45.80 -50.12
CA SER A 285 37.11 -47.02 -50.43
C SER A 285 36.27 -48.12 -51.08
N LYS A 286 34.96 -47.89 -51.34
CA LYS A 286 33.98 -48.86 -51.85
C LYS A 286 33.74 -50.08 -50.93
N GLU A 287 34.12 -49.97 -49.65
CA GLU A 287 33.89 -50.96 -48.60
C GLU A 287 32.53 -50.71 -47.93
N TYR A 288 31.45 -50.88 -48.69
CA TYR A 288 30.11 -50.42 -48.29
C TYR A 288 29.56 -51.11 -47.02
N LYS A 289 29.95 -52.35 -46.76
CA LYS A 289 29.52 -53.09 -45.56
C LYS A 289 30.02 -52.42 -44.29
N ASP A 290 31.31 -52.07 -44.26
CA ASP A 290 31.93 -51.39 -43.11
C ASP A 290 31.44 -49.94 -43.01
N ALA A 291 31.26 -49.27 -44.15
CA ALA A 291 30.65 -47.94 -44.19
C ALA A 291 29.27 -47.93 -43.52
N PHE A 292 28.41 -48.91 -43.87
CA PHE A 292 27.08 -49.10 -43.29
C PHE A 292 27.14 -49.46 -41.80
N PHE A 293 28.08 -50.31 -41.39
CA PHE A 293 28.27 -50.64 -39.98
C PHE A 293 28.60 -49.39 -39.15
N HIS A 294 29.58 -48.60 -39.59
CA HIS A 294 30.02 -47.41 -38.86
C HIS A 294 28.95 -46.32 -38.81
N ILE A 295 28.22 -46.05 -39.91
CA ILE A 295 27.15 -45.05 -39.86
C ILE A 295 25.99 -45.48 -38.95
N ASN A 296 25.62 -46.76 -38.94
CA ASN A 296 24.58 -47.25 -38.01
C ASN A 296 25.01 -47.15 -36.55
N LYS A 297 26.30 -47.37 -36.26
CA LYS A 297 26.84 -47.13 -34.90
C LYS A 297 26.73 -45.65 -34.53
N ALA A 298 27.09 -44.73 -35.42
CA ALA A 298 26.93 -43.29 -35.18
C ALA A 298 25.46 -42.92 -34.94
N ILE A 299 24.53 -43.36 -35.81
CA ILE A 299 23.08 -43.10 -35.68
C ILE A 299 22.54 -43.69 -34.37
N GLY A 300 22.96 -44.91 -34.00
CA GLY A 300 22.55 -45.53 -32.74
C GLY A 300 23.00 -44.73 -31.51
N LEU A 301 24.22 -44.20 -31.52
CA LEU A 301 24.72 -43.32 -30.46
C LEU A 301 23.98 -41.98 -30.44
N GLU A 302 23.75 -41.37 -31.60
CA GLU A 302 22.98 -40.12 -31.71
C GLU A 302 21.55 -40.29 -31.22
N ASN A 303 20.88 -41.38 -31.58
CA ASN A 303 19.53 -41.68 -31.08
C ASN A 303 19.53 -41.95 -29.57
N LYS A 304 20.58 -42.59 -29.03
CA LYS A 304 20.74 -42.74 -27.57
C LYS A 304 20.86 -41.39 -26.88
N ILE A 305 21.44 -40.38 -27.52
CA ILE A 305 21.66 -39.05 -26.91
C ILE A 305 20.50 -38.09 -27.17
N PHE A 306 20.01 -38.01 -28.40
CA PHE A 306 19.07 -37.00 -28.90
C PHE A 306 17.74 -37.58 -29.38
N GLY A 307 17.56 -38.91 -29.34
CA GLY A 307 16.33 -39.55 -29.75
C GLY A 307 15.14 -39.14 -28.87
N ILE A 308 13.93 -39.09 -29.43
CA ILE A 308 12.72 -38.64 -28.74
C ILE A 308 12.50 -39.41 -27.42
N ASN A 309 12.81 -40.71 -27.42
CA ASN A 309 12.69 -41.60 -26.26
C ASN A 309 14.00 -41.73 -25.45
N SER A 310 15.01 -40.90 -25.74
CA SER A 310 16.25 -40.90 -24.98
C SER A 310 15.99 -40.37 -23.57
N LYS A 311 16.56 -41.04 -22.57
CA LYS A 311 16.62 -40.51 -21.20
C LYS A 311 17.19 -39.09 -21.15
N ASN A 312 18.12 -38.72 -22.03
CA ASN A 312 18.67 -37.34 -22.07
C ASN A 312 17.62 -36.30 -22.49
N ASN A 313 16.64 -36.66 -23.32
CA ASN A 313 15.58 -35.76 -23.74
C ASN A 313 14.43 -35.69 -22.74
N GLU A 314 14.19 -36.75 -21.95
CA GLU A 314 13.23 -36.76 -20.84
C GLU A 314 13.53 -35.59 -19.87
N TYR A 315 14.81 -35.41 -19.52
CA TYR A 315 15.26 -34.33 -18.64
C TYR A 315 15.11 -32.92 -19.23
N LEU A 316 15.20 -32.74 -20.55
CA LEU A 316 15.07 -31.40 -21.16
C LEU A 316 13.66 -30.80 -20.94
N PHE A 317 12.63 -31.66 -20.92
CA PHE A 317 11.26 -31.26 -20.60
C PHE A 317 11.08 -31.03 -19.10
N GLU A 318 11.59 -31.93 -18.25
CA GLU A 318 11.49 -31.81 -16.79
C GLU A 318 12.16 -30.53 -16.25
N ILE A 319 13.27 -30.09 -16.84
CA ILE A 319 14.01 -28.92 -16.33
C ILE A 319 13.34 -27.62 -16.75
N LYS A 320 12.82 -27.56 -17.98
CA LYS A 320 11.96 -26.45 -18.38
C LYS A 320 10.75 -26.36 -17.46
N ASP A 321 10.22 -27.50 -17.03
CA ASP A 321 9.10 -27.56 -16.09
C ASP A 321 9.50 -27.14 -14.68
N LYS A 322 10.61 -27.64 -14.11
CA LYS A 322 11.09 -27.21 -12.78
C LYS A 322 11.45 -25.74 -12.73
N TYR A 323 12.17 -25.22 -13.73
CA TYR A 323 12.50 -23.79 -13.80
C TYR A 323 11.23 -22.94 -13.99
N ARG A 324 10.30 -23.38 -14.86
CA ARG A 324 9.00 -22.72 -15.02
C ARG A 324 8.22 -22.73 -13.71
N LEU A 325 8.20 -23.84 -12.99
CA LEU A 325 7.53 -23.98 -11.69
C LEU A 325 8.16 -23.04 -10.66
N GLN A 326 9.50 -23.07 -10.49
CA GLN A 326 10.21 -22.17 -9.58
C GLN A 326 10.00 -20.70 -9.90
N LYS A 327 10.04 -20.33 -11.19
CA LYS A 327 9.76 -18.95 -11.62
C LYS A 327 8.30 -18.56 -11.32
N THR A 328 7.37 -19.48 -11.54
CA THR A 328 5.94 -19.26 -11.24
C THR A 328 5.71 -19.10 -9.73
N GLU A 329 6.39 -19.91 -8.90
CA GLU A 329 6.38 -19.78 -7.44
C GLU A 329 6.96 -18.43 -6.99
N GLN A 330 8.11 -18.00 -7.52
CA GLN A 330 8.67 -16.67 -7.24
C GLN A 330 7.70 -15.55 -7.63
N GLU A 331 7.06 -15.65 -8.81
CA GLU A 331 6.05 -14.69 -9.25
C GLU A 331 4.80 -14.70 -8.35
N GLN A 332 4.38 -15.86 -7.84
CA GLN A 332 3.29 -15.98 -6.87
C GLN A 332 3.65 -15.33 -5.53
N ILE A 333 4.84 -15.63 -4.97
CA ILE A 333 5.32 -15.01 -3.73
C ILE A 333 5.34 -13.48 -3.88
N LEU A 334 5.82 -12.97 -5.01
CA LEU A 334 5.83 -11.52 -5.27
C LEU A 334 4.41 -10.93 -5.38
N LYS A 335 3.47 -11.65 -5.99
CA LYS A 335 2.05 -11.25 -6.06
C LYS A 335 1.40 -11.23 -4.67
N GLU A 336 1.65 -12.24 -3.83
CA GLU A 336 1.16 -12.29 -2.46
C GLU A 336 1.71 -11.13 -1.62
N GLN A 337 3.02 -10.85 -1.72
CA GLN A 337 3.62 -9.69 -1.05
C GLN A 337 2.98 -8.37 -1.50
N ARG A 338 2.66 -8.23 -2.80
CA ARG A 338 1.97 -7.04 -3.33
C ARG A 338 0.54 -6.94 -2.81
N LEU A 339 -0.18 -8.07 -2.72
CA LEU A 339 -1.55 -8.12 -2.21
C LEU A 339 -1.60 -7.76 -0.72
N LEU A 340 -0.70 -8.32 0.10
CA LEU A 340 -0.56 -7.96 1.52
C LEU A 340 -0.29 -6.45 1.70
N LYS A 341 0.58 -5.86 0.87
CA LYS A 341 0.83 -4.41 0.88
C LYS A 341 -0.43 -3.60 0.51
N LEU A 342 -1.20 -4.04 -0.47
CA LEU A 342 -2.45 -3.39 -0.89
C LEU A 342 -3.52 -3.48 0.20
N GLU A 343 -3.69 -4.64 0.83
CA GLU A 343 -4.61 -4.83 1.95
C GLU A 343 -4.25 -3.94 3.13
N HIS A 344 -2.96 -3.87 3.49
CA HIS A 344 -2.49 -2.99 4.56
C HIS A 344 -2.79 -1.52 4.23
N LYS A 345 -2.54 -1.08 3.00
CA LYS A 345 -2.86 0.27 2.52
C LYS A 345 -4.37 0.55 2.55
N GLN A 346 -5.19 -0.44 2.18
CA GLN A 346 -6.65 -0.32 2.21
C GLN A 346 -7.20 -0.25 3.64
N LYS A 347 -6.66 -1.05 4.58
CA LYS A 347 -6.99 -0.98 6.02
C LYS A 347 -6.68 0.41 6.59
N LEU A 348 -5.50 0.96 6.28
CA LEU A 348 -5.12 2.32 6.68
C LEU A 348 -6.07 3.38 6.08
N SER A 349 -6.44 3.24 4.80
CA SER A 349 -7.38 4.16 4.16
C SER A 349 -8.77 4.10 4.79
N ARG A 350 -9.28 2.90 5.12
CA ARG A 350 -10.58 2.74 5.81
C ARG A 350 -10.55 3.37 7.20
N LEU A 351 -9.49 3.12 7.98
CA LEU A 351 -9.30 3.75 9.29
C LEU A 351 -9.29 5.28 9.19
N ARG A 352 -8.53 5.83 8.23
CA ARG A 352 -8.47 7.28 7.99
C ARG A 352 -9.85 7.86 7.63
N SER A 353 -10.61 7.18 6.76
CA SER A 353 -11.97 7.60 6.41
C SER A 353 -12.91 7.55 7.62
N ILE A 354 -12.85 6.51 8.44
CA ILE A 354 -13.65 6.39 9.68
C ILE A 354 -13.33 7.54 10.64
N LEU A 355 -12.04 7.84 10.87
CA LEU A 355 -11.64 8.96 11.72
C LEU A 355 -12.13 10.31 11.16
N LEU A 356 -12.11 10.50 9.85
CA LEU A 356 -12.68 11.68 9.18
C LEU A 356 -14.19 11.80 9.41
N PHE A 357 -14.94 10.70 9.30
CA PHE A 357 -16.38 10.71 9.58
C PHE A 357 -16.69 11.01 11.05
N ILE A 358 -15.94 10.42 11.98
CA ILE A 358 -16.10 10.67 13.42
C ILE A 358 -15.82 12.14 13.75
N THR A 359 -14.72 12.70 13.25
CA THR A 359 -14.37 14.11 13.46
C THR A 359 -15.40 15.06 12.87
N LEU A 360 -15.88 14.80 11.66
CA LEU A 360 -16.95 15.59 11.03
C LEU A 360 -18.27 15.51 11.83
N PHE A 361 -18.63 14.33 12.31
CA PHE A 361 -19.81 14.12 13.14
C PHE A 361 -19.73 14.94 14.44
N PHE A 362 -18.59 14.93 15.13
CA PHE A 362 -18.38 15.76 16.32
C PHE A 362 -18.42 17.25 16.02
N LEU A 363 -17.87 17.71 14.88
CA LEU A 363 -17.97 19.11 14.46
C LEU A 363 -19.42 19.55 14.22
N ILE A 364 -20.24 18.69 13.59
CA ILE A 364 -21.67 18.95 13.37
C ILE A 364 -22.41 19.03 14.72
N ILE A 365 -22.17 18.09 15.64
CA ILE A 365 -22.77 18.12 16.98
C ILE A 365 -22.36 19.38 17.73
N PHE A 366 -21.08 19.73 17.70
CA PHE A 366 -20.56 20.93 18.35
C PHE A 366 -21.22 22.20 17.79
N GLY A 367 -21.27 22.33 16.46
CA GLY A 367 -21.96 23.43 15.78
C GLY A 367 -23.44 23.51 16.15
N PHE A 368 -24.15 22.37 16.16
CA PHE A 368 -25.55 22.31 16.58
C PHE A 368 -25.74 22.71 18.04
N MET A 369 -24.85 22.28 18.94
CA MET A 369 -24.90 22.63 20.36
C MET A 369 -24.70 24.13 20.58
N VAL A 370 -23.73 24.74 19.88
CA VAL A 370 -23.50 26.19 19.87
C VAL A 370 -24.73 26.92 19.35
N PHE A 371 -25.28 26.50 18.21
CA PHE A 371 -26.49 27.10 17.63
C PHE A 371 -27.70 27.01 18.57
N LYS A 372 -27.91 25.85 19.21
CA LYS A 372 -28.98 25.65 20.20
C LYS A 372 -28.81 26.58 21.40
N ASN A 373 -27.58 26.78 21.87
CA ASN A 373 -27.28 27.71 22.95
C ASN A 373 -27.51 29.17 22.55
N LEU A 374 -27.10 29.58 21.35
CA LEU A 374 -27.38 30.92 20.82
C LEU A 374 -28.89 31.17 20.69
N LYS A 375 -29.65 30.22 20.13
CA LYS A 375 -31.10 30.33 20.01
C LYS A 375 -31.80 30.37 21.37
N ARG A 376 -31.30 29.61 22.35
CA ARG A 376 -31.78 29.66 23.75
C ARG A 376 -31.53 31.02 24.39
N ARG A 377 -30.35 31.61 24.18
CA ARG A 377 -30.02 32.96 24.66
C ARG A 377 -30.98 34.00 24.09
N HIS A 378 -31.17 34.03 22.76
CA HIS A 378 -32.10 34.96 22.13
C HIS A 378 -33.56 34.79 22.57
N LYS A 379 -34.02 33.54 22.80
CA LYS A 379 -35.36 33.31 23.36
C LYS A 379 -35.48 33.91 24.77
N ARG A 380 -34.47 33.73 25.63
CA ARG A 380 -34.45 34.31 26.99
C ARG A 380 -34.49 35.84 26.95
N GLU A 381 -33.69 36.45 26.09
CA GLU A 381 -33.68 37.90 25.88
C GLU A 381 -35.05 38.42 25.42
N LYS A 382 -35.68 37.77 24.43
CA LYS A 382 -37.02 38.14 23.96
C LYS A 382 -38.10 38.01 25.04
N ILE A 383 -38.05 36.95 25.86
CA ILE A 383 -38.99 36.76 26.97
C ILE A 383 -38.81 37.87 28.00
N LEU A 384 -37.56 38.17 28.38
CA LEU A 384 -37.24 39.24 29.33
C LEU A 384 -37.73 40.60 28.82
N LEU A 385 -37.55 40.89 27.52
CA LEU A 385 -38.03 42.13 26.90
C LEU A 385 -39.56 42.26 26.98
N LYS A 386 -40.29 41.18 26.69
CA LYS A 386 -41.76 41.14 26.79
C LYS A 386 -42.25 41.31 28.23
N GLN A 387 -41.56 40.72 29.21
CA GLN A 387 -41.88 40.91 30.63
C GLN A 387 -41.70 42.36 31.06
N LYS A 388 -40.59 43.00 30.67
CA LYS A 388 -40.37 44.44 30.92
C LYS A 388 -41.47 45.32 30.31
N GLN A 389 -41.88 45.04 29.07
CA GLN A 389 -42.98 45.77 28.42
C GLN A 389 -44.33 45.59 29.15
N LYS A 390 -44.65 44.35 29.58
CA LYS A 390 -45.87 44.08 30.35
C LYS A 390 -45.90 44.79 31.70
N ILE A 391 -44.77 44.85 32.40
CA ILE A 391 -44.65 45.57 33.68
C ILE A 391 -44.89 47.07 33.44
N LYS A 392 -44.22 47.65 32.45
CA LYS A 392 -44.37 49.07 32.09
C LYS A 392 -45.81 49.44 31.69
N LEU A 393 -46.50 48.56 30.97
CA LEU A 393 -47.92 48.75 30.63
C LEU A 393 -48.84 48.70 31.86
N LYS A 394 -48.59 47.79 32.81
CA LYS A 394 -49.36 47.71 34.05
C LYS A 394 -49.19 48.97 34.91
N GLU A 395 -47.97 49.51 34.97
CA GLU A 395 -47.69 50.76 35.70
C GLU A 395 -48.41 51.94 35.07
N ASN A 396 -48.36 52.09 33.74
CA ASN A 396 -49.08 53.16 33.03
C ASN A 396 -50.60 53.07 33.23
N LYS A 397 -51.19 51.87 33.19
CA LYS A 397 -52.64 51.71 33.38
C LYS A 397 -53.07 52.10 34.80
N LYS A 398 -52.30 51.70 35.83
CA LYS A 398 -52.54 52.12 37.22
C LYS A 398 -52.46 53.65 37.38
N ALA A 399 -51.53 54.30 36.70
CA ALA A 399 -51.38 55.75 36.75
C ALA A 399 -52.58 56.48 36.11
N ILE A 400 -53.14 55.96 35.01
CA ILE A 400 -54.34 56.51 34.36
C ILE A 400 -55.57 56.39 35.27
N ASP A 401 -55.80 55.21 35.86
CA ASP A 401 -56.98 54.97 36.71
C ASP A 401 -56.98 55.87 37.96
N LEU A 402 -55.81 56.12 38.55
CA LEU A 402 -55.67 57.07 39.67
C LEU A 402 -56.02 58.51 39.25
N LYS A 403 -55.53 58.96 38.10
CA LYS A 403 -55.84 60.30 37.59
C LYS A 403 -57.32 60.50 37.27
N ASN A 404 -57.99 59.50 36.72
CA ASN A 404 -59.43 59.58 36.45
C ASN A 404 -60.26 59.73 37.74
N LYS A 405 -59.84 59.06 38.82
CA LYS A 405 -60.50 59.17 40.13
C LYS A 405 -60.34 60.57 40.74
N GLU A 406 -59.14 61.15 40.63
CA GLU A 406 -58.88 62.51 41.11
C GLU A 406 -59.67 63.55 40.30
N LEU A 407 -59.74 63.38 38.97
CA LEU A 407 -60.51 64.27 38.09
C LEU A 407 -62.01 64.24 38.41
N ALA A 408 -62.60 63.06 38.59
CA ALA A 408 -64.02 62.95 38.92
C ALA A 408 -64.36 63.62 40.26
N LYS A 409 -63.50 63.45 41.29
CA LYS A 409 -63.67 64.10 42.59
C LYS A 409 -63.54 65.63 42.48
N SER A 410 -62.57 66.12 41.71
CA SER A 410 -62.35 67.55 41.55
C SER A 410 -63.48 68.23 40.78
N ALA A 411 -64.05 67.56 39.76
CA ALA A 411 -65.20 68.05 39.02
C ALA A 411 -66.45 68.19 39.91
N LEU A 412 -66.69 67.23 40.82
CA LEU A 412 -67.81 67.29 41.77
C LEU A 412 -67.68 68.49 42.74
N GLN A 413 -66.49 68.73 43.27
CA GLN A 413 -66.24 69.85 44.17
C GLN A 413 -66.38 71.23 43.49
N LEU A 414 -66.04 71.32 42.20
CA LEU A 414 -66.23 72.53 41.41
C LEU A 414 -67.71 72.84 41.20
N ILE A 415 -68.51 71.82 40.88
CA ILE A 415 -69.96 71.96 40.70
C ILE A 415 -70.63 72.40 42.00
N GLU A 416 -70.29 71.79 43.15
CA GLU A 416 -70.80 72.21 44.47
C GLU A 416 -70.48 73.69 44.77
N LYS A 417 -69.29 74.15 44.37
CA LYS A 417 -68.84 75.52 44.63
C LYS A 417 -69.50 76.54 43.71
N ASP A 418 -69.74 76.19 42.44
CA ASP A 418 -70.40 77.08 41.47
C ASP A 418 -71.90 77.23 41.79
N GLU A 419 -72.58 76.16 42.22
CA GLU A 419 -73.95 76.24 42.75
C GLU A 419 -74.03 77.00 44.06
N PHE A 420 -73.07 76.84 44.98
CA PHE A 420 -72.99 77.62 46.21
C PHE A 420 -72.90 79.12 45.93
N ILE A 421 -72.07 79.52 44.96
CA ILE A 421 -71.91 80.92 44.55
C ILE A 421 -73.18 81.44 43.85
N ALA A 422 -73.82 80.62 43.00
CA ALA A 422 -75.08 80.99 42.34
C ALA A 422 -76.24 81.16 43.34
N GLY A 423 -76.34 80.26 44.32
CA GLY A 423 -77.33 80.34 45.41
C GLY A 423 -77.12 81.55 46.33
N LEU A 424 -75.86 81.85 46.68
CA LEU A 424 -75.49 83.07 47.40
C LEU A 424 -75.86 84.33 46.62
N LYS A 425 -75.57 84.36 45.32
CA LYS A 425 -75.85 85.51 44.46
C LYS A 425 -77.35 85.81 44.40
N ASN A 426 -78.19 84.81 44.19
CA ASN A 426 -79.65 85.00 44.10
C ASN A 426 -80.27 85.43 45.43
N ALA A 427 -79.84 84.85 46.56
CA ALA A 427 -80.32 85.22 47.89
C ALA A 427 -79.94 86.66 48.30
N LEU A 428 -78.82 87.17 47.80
CA LEU A 428 -78.34 88.54 48.05
C LEU A 428 -78.93 89.58 47.08
N THR A 429 -79.39 89.19 45.88
CA THR A 429 -79.96 90.13 44.90
C THR A 429 -81.46 90.41 45.07
N GLU A 430 -82.23 89.53 45.72
CA GLU A 430 -83.67 89.72 45.95
C GLU A 430 -84.03 90.49 47.23
N ASN A 431 -83.09 90.65 48.18
CA ASN A 431 -83.32 91.40 49.41
C ASN A 431 -82.58 92.75 49.40
N LYS A 432 -83.12 93.70 48.64
CA LYS A 432 -82.83 95.13 48.85
C LYS A 432 -83.72 95.64 49.98
N GLU A 433 -83.28 95.43 51.22
CA GLU A 433 -83.48 96.26 52.43
C GLU A 433 -83.18 95.41 53.68
N GLU A 434 -82.59 96.09 54.69
CA GLU A 434 -81.93 95.63 55.93
C GLU A 434 -82.09 94.15 56.36
N LEU A 435 -80.93 93.45 56.38
CA LEU A 435 -80.77 92.04 56.74
C LEU A 435 -80.96 91.79 58.25
N ASN A 436 -82.09 91.22 58.63
CA ASN A 436 -82.37 90.78 60.01
C ASN A 436 -82.07 89.28 60.24
N SER A 437 -81.74 88.90 61.48
CA SER A 437 -81.29 87.55 61.86
C SER A 437 -82.31 86.42 61.59
N THR A 438 -83.59 86.77 61.52
CA THR A 438 -84.69 85.87 61.14
C THR A 438 -84.76 85.60 59.63
N THR A 439 -84.35 86.55 58.78
CA THR A 439 -84.25 86.37 57.32
C THR A 439 -83.03 85.51 56.97
N ILE A 440 -81.91 85.70 57.69
CA ILE A 440 -80.72 84.85 57.58
C ILE A 440 -81.04 83.40 57.97
N ASN A 441 -81.79 83.19 59.06
CA ASN A 441 -82.21 81.85 59.47
C ASN A 441 -83.22 81.20 58.50
N LYS A 442 -84.05 81.98 57.80
CA LYS A 442 -84.91 81.46 56.70
C LYS A 442 -84.09 81.06 55.48
N VAL A 443 -83.09 81.86 55.10
CA VAL A 443 -82.14 81.54 54.02
C VAL A 443 -81.33 80.28 54.36
N ILE A 444 -80.85 80.14 55.60
CA ILE A 444 -80.17 78.92 56.08
C ILE A 444 -81.11 77.69 56.00
N LYS A 445 -82.41 77.86 56.31
CA LYS A 445 -83.40 76.76 56.25
C LYS A 445 -83.79 76.38 54.81
N SER A 446 -83.87 77.33 53.88
CA SER A 446 -84.10 77.06 52.46
C SER A 446 -82.88 76.47 51.76
N ILE A 447 -81.67 76.75 52.26
CA ILE A 447 -80.40 76.16 51.79
C ILE A 447 -80.26 74.69 52.24
N GLN A 448 -80.84 74.29 53.38
CA GLN A 448 -80.84 72.90 53.84
C GLN A 448 -81.83 71.98 53.11
N SER A 449 -82.76 72.51 52.30
CA SER A 449 -83.85 71.75 51.66
C SER A 449 -83.76 71.66 50.12
N GLY A 450 -82.71 72.20 49.51
CA GLY A 450 -82.49 72.22 48.06
C GLY A 450 -81.77 71.01 47.44
N VAL A 451 -81.71 69.85 48.11
CA VAL A 451 -80.91 68.68 47.69
C VAL A 451 -81.59 67.81 46.60
N GLY A 452 -82.79 68.18 46.14
CA GLY A 452 -83.56 67.38 45.16
C GLY A 452 -83.38 67.73 43.68
N SER A 453 -82.79 68.88 43.34
CA SER A 453 -82.78 69.41 41.95
C SER A 453 -81.54 69.02 41.13
N ASN A 454 -80.51 68.46 41.76
CA ASN A 454 -79.15 68.36 41.21
C ASN A 454 -78.93 67.18 40.25
N TRP A 455 -79.94 66.33 40.04
CA TRP A 455 -79.79 65.14 39.20
C TRP A 455 -79.78 65.43 37.69
N LYS A 456 -80.58 66.40 37.22
CA LYS A 456 -80.75 66.62 35.76
C LYS A 456 -79.45 67.09 35.09
N GLU A 457 -78.65 67.90 35.79
CA GLU A 457 -77.38 68.39 35.25
C GLU A 457 -76.26 67.34 35.34
N PHE A 458 -76.24 66.53 36.41
CA PHE A 458 -75.39 65.34 36.48
C PHE A 458 -75.68 64.36 35.33
N GLU A 459 -76.96 64.06 35.08
CA GLU A 459 -77.38 63.14 34.00
C GLU A 459 -76.92 63.66 32.64
N ALA A 460 -77.07 64.95 32.34
CA ALA A 460 -76.66 65.53 31.06
C ALA A 460 -75.14 65.39 30.81
N ARG A 461 -74.30 65.70 31.79
CA ARG A 461 -72.83 65.61 31.63
C ARG A 461 -72.31 64.18 31.70
N PHE A 462 -72.91 63.33 32.52
CA PHE A 462 -72.52 61.92 32.62
C PHE A 462 -72.89 61.15 31.35
N ILE A 463 -74.05 61.44 30.74
CA ILE A 463 -74.43 60.89 29.43
C ILE A 463 -73.42 61.31 28.36
N ASP A 464 -73.00 62.56 28.32
CA ASP A 464 -72.07 63.05 27.29
C ASP A 464 -70.69 62.35 27.32
N ILE A 465 -70.18 62.05 28.52
CA ILE A 465 -68.89 61.36 28.70
C ILE A 465 -69.02 59.84 28.51
N ASN A 466 -70.19 59.27 28.84
CA ASN A 466 -70.42 57.83 28.84
C ASN A 466 -71.60 57.45 27.92
N GLN A 467 -71.63 57.99 26.70
CA GLN A 467 -72.71 57.77 25.74
C GLN A 467 -72.92 56.27 25.46
N ASP A 468 -71.82 55.52 25.33
CA ASP A 468 -71.85 54.07 25.08
C ASP A 468 -72.45 53.28 26.26
N PHE A 469 -72.26 53.74 27.50
CA PHE A 469 -72.78 53.05 28.68
C PHE A 469 -74.32 53.03 28.69
N TYR A 470 -74.95 54.19 28.52
CA TYR A 470 -76.41 54.29 28.50
C TYR A 470 -77.01 53.55 27.32
N LYS A 471 -76.37 53.65 26.15
CA LYS A 471 -76.81 52.96 24.95
C LYS A 471 -76.81 51.44 25.15
N ASN A 472 -75.69 50.89 25.64
CA ASN A 472 -75.52 49.44 25.79
C ASN A 472 -76.40 48.88 26.91
N ILE A 473 -76.45 49.53 28.08
CA ILE A 473 -77.23 48.99 29.21
C ILE A 473 -78.74 49.06 28.98
N LYS A 474 -79.22 50.08 28.24
CA LYS A 474 -80.64 50.23 27.88
C LYS A 474 -81.05 49.29 26.75
N GLN A 475 -80.12 48.99 25.84
CA GLN A 475 -80.34 48.00 24.77
C GLN A 475 -80.44 46.58 25.35
N ASP A 476 -79.54 46.22 26.27
CA ASP A 476 -79.51 44.87 26.85
C ASP A 476 -80.57 44.67 27.93
N PHE A 477 -80.99 45.75 28.61
CA PHE A 477 -82.06 45.72 29.61
C PHE A 477 -83.13 46.80 29.38
N PRO A 478 -84.04 46.60 28.40
CA PRO A 478 -85.13 47.53 28.08
C PRO A 478 -86.09 47.91 29.24
N PRO A 479 -86.38 47.05 30.25
CA PRO A 479 -87.33 47.39 31.32
C PRO A 479 -86.74 48.25 32.46
N LEU A 480 -85.50 48.73 32.33
CA LEU A 480 -84.91 49.67 33.28
C LEU A 480 -85.61 51.03 33.20
N THR A 481 -86.10 51.53 34.33
CA THR A 481 -86.71 52.86 34.39
C THR A 481 -85.60 53.93 34.43
N GLN A 482 -85.98 55.19 34.22
CA GLN A 482 -85.01 56.29 34.32
C GLN A 482 -84.31 56.27 35.67
N THR A 483 -85.03 56.08 36.77
CA THR A 483 -84.49 55.96 38.14
C THR A 483 -83.49 54.81 38.31
N ASP A 484 -83.71 53.68 37.64
CA ASP A 484 -82.76 52.56 37.67
C ASP A 484 -81.45 52.93 36.96
N LEU A 485 -81.54 53.64 35.83
CA LEU A 485 -80.36 54.12 35.10
C LEU A 485 -79.56 55.15 35.92
N LYS A 486 -80.24 55.98 36.73
CA LYS A 486 -79.57 56.90 37.68
C LYS A 486 -78.67 56.15 38.65
N ILE A 487 -79.18 55.06 39.19
CA ILE A 487 -78.45 54.24 40.15
C ILE A 487 -77.32 53.48 39.46
N CYS A 488 -77.51 52.98 38.23
CA CYS A 488 -76.43 52.38 37.44
C CYS A 488 -75.27 53.35 37.21
N ALA A 489 -75.56 54.60 36.85
CA ALA A 489 -74.53 55.63 36.66
C ALA A 489 -73.69 55.86 37.93
N LEU A 490 -74.36 56.02 39.08
CA LEU A 490 -73.68 56.22 40.36
C LEU A 490 -72.87 54.97 40.78
N ILE A 491 -73.36 53.78 40.44
CA ILE A 491 -72.65 52.52 40.68
C ILE A 491 -71.41 52.39 39.80
N LYS A 492 -71.49 52.76 38.52
CA LYS A 492 -70.34 52.73 37.59
C LYS A 492 -69.21 53.66 38.05
N LEU A 493 -69.58 54.81 38.63
CA LEU A 493 -68.64 55.74 39.25
C LEU A 493 -68.18 55.31 40.65
N ASN A 494 -68.63 54.15 41.11
CA ASN A 494 -68.28 53.54 42.39
C ASN A 494 -68.61 54.41 43.62
N PHE A 495 -69.71 55.16 43.56
CA PHE A 495 -70.22 55.88 44.72
C PHE A 495 -70.73 54.90 45.79
N SER A 496 -70.49 55.23 47.06
CA SER A 496 -71.01 54.43 48.17
C SER A 496 -72.53 54.65 48.32
N SER A 497 -73.26 53.72 48.96
CA SER A 497 -74.70 53.92 49.22
C SER A 497 -74.99 55.21 49.99
N LYS A 498 -74.04 55.64 50.83
CA LYS A 498 -74.12 56.90 51.58
C LYS A 498 -74.04 58.10 50.63
N ASP A 499 -73.06 58.12 49.71
CA ASP A 499 -72.92 59.21 48.75
C ASP A 499 -74.10 59.25 47.75
N MET A 500 -74.56 58.07 47.30
CA MET A 500 -75.75 57.95 46.46
C MET A 500 -77.00 58.52 47.14
N SER A 501 -77.19 58.27 48.44
CA SER A 501 -78.33 58.78 49.20
C SER A 501 -78.31 60.31 49.28
N SER A 502 -77.12 60.88 49.48
CA SER A 502 -76.90 62.32 49.51
C SER A 502 -77.16 62.95 48.14
N LEU A 503 -76.67 62.34 47.07
CA LEU A 503 -76.79 62.86 45.70
C LEU A 503 -78.21 62.78 45.14
N LEU A 504 -78.97 61.75 45.53
CA LEU A 504 -80.34 61.53 45.05
C LEU A 504 -81.40 62.17 45.95
N GLY A 505 -81.02 62.73 47.11
CA GLY A 505 -81.96 63.31 48.06
C GLY A 505 -82.95 62.30 48.66
N ILE A 506 -82.56 61.03 48.76
CA ILE A 506 -83.37 59.93 49.29
C ILE A 506 -82.67 59.23 50.45
N SER A 507 -83.41 58.48 51.28
CA SER A 507 -82.80 57.71 52.37
C SER A 507 -81.82 56.64 51.85
N ILE A 508 -80.81 56.32 52.66
CA ILE A 508 -79.86 55.21 52.38
C ILE A 508 -80.62 53.90 52.16
N GLU A 509 -81.67 53.66 52.94
CA GLU A 509 -82.58 52.51 52.80
C GLU A 509 -83.23 52.47 51.41
N SER A 510 -83.67 53.63 50.88
CA SER A 510 -84.25 53.73 49.54
C SER A 510 -83.24 53.39 48.45
N VAL A 511 -81.97 53.77 48.63
CA VAL A 511 -80.87 53.37 47.73
C VAL A 511 -80.67 51.86 47.77
N HIS A 512 -80.66 51.25 48.97
CA HIS A 512 -80.52 49.79 49.10
C HIS A 512 -81.68 49.03 48.45
N THR A 513 -82.91 49.46 48.67
CA THR A 513 -84.09 48.86 48.02
C THR A 513 -84.01 49.00 46.51
N SER A 514 -83.59 50.15 46.01
CA SER A 514 -83.48 50.38 44.57
C SER A 514 -82.34 49.57 43.94
N ARG A 515 -81.19 49.42 44.61
CA ARG A 515 -80.12 48.48 44.21
C ARG A 515 -80.60 47.04 44.18
N TYR A 516 -81.40 46.62 45.15
CA TYR A 516 -81.98 45.27 45.19
C TYR A 516 -82.95 45.03 44.01
N ARG A 517 -83.82 46.00 43.71
CA ARG A 517 -84.72 45.95 42.54
C ARG A 517 -83.92 45.92 41.24
N LEU A 518 -82.88 46.74 41.14
CA LEU A 518 -81.99 46.77 39.99
C LEU A 518 -81.32 45.40 39.77
N ARG A 519 -80.83 44.73 40.82
CA ARG A 519 -80.28 43.36 40.71
C ARG A 519 -81.27 42.37 40.12
N LYS A 520 -82.55 42.43 40.54
CA LYS A 520 -83.60 41.57 39.98
C LYS A 520 -83.85 41.87 38.50
N LYS A 521 -83.90 43.15 38.11
CA LYS A 521 -84.09 43.57 36.72
C LYS A 521 -82.91 43.17 35.82
N LEU A 522 -81.70 43.23 36.35
CA LEU A 522 -80.46 42.77 35.69
C LEU A 522 -80.27 41.24 35.74
N LYS A 523 -81.21 40.50 36.36
CA LYS A 523 -81.17 39.04 36.51
C LYS A 523 -79.87 38.52 37.18
N LEU A 524 -79.38 39.24 38.19
CA LEU A 524 -78.18 38.87 38.93
C LEU A 524 -78.49 37.89 40.07
N ASP A 525 -77.65 36.86 40.21
CA ASP A 525 -77.74 35.89 41.31
C ASP A 525 -77.26 36.51 42.63
N ARG A 526 -77.52 35.82 43.75
CA ARG A 526 -77.16 36.33 45.10
C ARG A 526 -75.67 36.62 45.26
N ASN A 527 -74.81 35.89 44.54
CA ASN A 527 -73.36 35.99 44.66
C ASN A 527 -72.72 37.00 43.68
N ASP A 528 -73.49 37.54 42.72
CA ASP A 528 -72.92 38.45 41.72
C ASP A 528 -72.66 39.84 42.31
N ASN A 529 -71.52 40.45 41.97
CA ASN A 529 -71.24 41.82 42.40
C ASN A 529 -71.91 42.82 41.44
N LEU A 530 -72.87 43.60 41.94
CA LEU A 530 -73.61 44.59 41.17
C LEU A 530 -72.68 45.67 40.59
N VAL A 531 -71.65 46.09 41.32
CA VAL A 531 -70.69 47.10 40.86
C VAL A 531 -69.86 46.54 39.71
N GLU A 532 -69.30 45.34 39.88
CA GLU A 532 -68.48 44.70 38.85
C GLU A 532 -69.27 44.41 37.58
N PHE A 533 -70.55 44.03 37.71
CA PHE A 533 -71.43 43.81 36.58
C PHE A 533 -71.70 45.10 35.80
N VAL A 534 -72.05 46.18 36.49
CA VAL A 534 -72.36 47.47 35.87
C VAL A 534 -71.12 48.10 35.23
N SER A 535 -69.93 47.95 35.81
CA SER A 535 -68.68 48.47 35.26
C SER A 535 -68.17 47.74 34.00
N LYS A 536 -68.77 46.62 33.59
CA LYS A 536 -68.45 45.92 32.34
C LYS A 536 -69.10 46.56 31.11
N TYR A 537 -70.16 47.34 31.33
CA TYR A 537 -70.73 48.29 30.38
C TYR A 537 -70.00 49.62 30.54
#